data_AF-A0A4R7VXN0-F1
#
_entry.id   AF-A0A4R7VXN0-F1
#
_cell.length_a   1.000
_cell.length_b   1.000
_cell.length_c   1.000
_cell.angle_alpha   90.00
_cell.angle_beta   90.00
_cell.angle_gamma   90.00
#
_symmetry.space_group_name_H-M   'P 1'
#
loop_
_entity.id
_entity.type
_entity.pdbx_description
1 polymer ?
#
loop_
_entity_poly.entity_id
_entity_poly.type
_entity_poly.pdbx_seq_one_letter_code
_entity_poly.pdbx_strand_id
1 'polypeptide(L)'
;MTGALAKVTAVTNAIKEAWWLVEKSESVVNVQADQANAVPEGSNWTTDLSEAAGPNYKDVTYRSSWYIWNPFGEDHESNTTITMRVFWMYGAKYRGGGAFIPTAWVDIVHLDPGYNNDIDIHVTAGQPSNVGTETAPIAALPLSITVKEDSMIPGQDNQETYTVMLYGTGHGQVYG
;
A
#
# COMPACT_ATOMS: atom_id res chain seq x y z
N MET A 1 27.35 27.81 -21.62
CA MET A 1 26.59 27.49 -20.40
C MET A 1 25.77 26.25 -20.68
N THR A 2 26.32 25.07 -20.41
CA THR A 2 25.69 23.77 -20.65
C THR A 2 25.17 23.29 -19.31
N GLY A 3 23.91 23.59 -19.01
CA GLY A 3 23.25 23.06 -17.83
C GLY A 3 23.11 21.55 -17.99
N ALA A 4 23.74 20.79 -17.11
CA ALA A 4 23.57 19.35 -17.04
C ALA A 4 22.08 19.06 -16.82
N LEU A 5 21.43 18.49 -17.84
CA LEU A 5 20.15 17.81 -17.69
C LEU A 5 20.41 16.70 -16.68
N ALA A 6 19.93 16.87 -15.45
CA ALA A 6 19.89 15.79 -14.47
C ALA A 6 19.10 14.66 -15.12
N LYS A 7 19.82 13.63 -15.60
CA LYS A 7 19.20 12.42 -16.11
C LYS A 7 18.39 11.83 -14.97
N VAL A 8 17.07 11.75 -15.13
CA VAL A 8 16.20 11.08 -14.15
C VAL A 8 16.33 9.58 -14.38
N THR A 9 17.49 9.03 -14.03
CA THR A 9 17.77 7.60 -14.08
C THR A 9 17.34 6.88 -12.81
N ALA A 10 17.20 7.63 -11.71
CA ALA A 10 16.85 7.08 -10.41
C ALA A 10 15.57 7.73 -9.89
N VAL A 11 14.70 6.87 -9.36
CA VAL A 11 13.44 7.22 -8.70
C VAL A 11 13.58 6.75 -7.26
N THR A 12 13.27 7.60 -6.27
CA THR A 12 13.46 7.27 -4.84
C THR A 12 12.19 7.46 -4.03
N ASN A 13 12.14 6.79 -2.88
CA ASN A 13 11.10 6.94 -1.87
C ASN A 13 11.64 7.77 -0.68
N ALA A 14 11.06 8.94 -0.44
CA ALA A 14 11.50 9.91 0.56
C ALA A 14 10.62 9.96 1.82
N ILE A 15 9.52 9.19 1.90
CA ILE A 15 8.65 9.14 3.09
C ILE A 15 8.55 7.68 3.57
N LYS A 16 8.55 7.50 4.90
CA LYS A 16 8.21 6.26 5.60
C LYS A 16 7.53 6.63 6.92
N GLU A 17 6.53 5.84 7.30
CA GLU A 17 5.76 5.83 8.57
C GLU A 17 4.43 6.63 8.67
N ALA A 18 3.37 5.86 8.98
CA ALA A 18 2.10 6.23 9.63
C ALA A 18 1.60 5.02 10.45
N TRP A 19 0.99 5.28 11.62
CA TRP A 19 0.54 4.25 12.58
C TRP A 19 -0.92 4.49 12.98
N TRP A 20 -1.78 3.47 12.89
CA TRP A 20 -3.15 3.49 13.44
C TRP A 20 -3.47 2.18 14.16
N LEU A 21 -3.94 2.27 15.41
CA LEU A 21 -4.49 1.15 16.19
C LEU A 21 -6.02 1.29 16.20
N VAL A 22 -6.74 0.25 15.77
CA VAL A 22 -8.20 0.19 15.85
C VAL A 22 -8.57 -0.99 16.75
N GLU A 23 -9.13 -0.71 17.93
CA GLU A 23 -9.64 -1.71 18.86
C GLU A 23 -11.16 -1.81 18.72
N LYS A 24 -11.68 -3.01 18.43
CA LYS A 24 -13.13 -3.24 18.32
C LYS A 24 -13.55 -4.32 19.33
N SER A 25 -13.62 -3.91 20.60
CA SER A 25 -14.09 -4.59 21.83
C SER A 25 -13.69 -6.05 22.14
N GLU A 26 -13.15 -6.82 21.19
CA GLU A 26 -12.62 -8.19 21.35
C GLU A 26 -11.46 -8.49 20.38
N SER A 27 -11.32 -7.74 19.28
CA SER A 27 -10.23 -7.91 18.30
C SER A 27 -9.30 -6.69 18.29
N VAL A 28 -8.00 -6.92 18.17
CA VAL A 28 -6.97 -5.88 18.06
C VAL A 28 -6.54 -5.77 16.60
N VAL A 29 -6.53 -4.55 16.05
CA VAL A 29 -6.07 -4.31 14.68
C VAL A 29 -4.95 -3.27 14.67
N ASN A 30 -3.74 -3.71 14.36
CA ASN A 30 -2.57 -2.83 14.21
C ASN A 30 -2.32 -2.55 12.73
N VAL A 31 -2.22 -1.27 12.38
CA VAL A 31 -1.85 -0.84 11.03
C VAL A 31 -0.57 -0.04 11.07
N GLN A 32 0.44 -0.56 10.40
CA GLN A 32 1.66 0.16 10.04
C GLN A 32 1.58 0.50 8.55
N ALA A 33 1.25 1.75 8.24
CA ALA A 33 1.09 2.22 6.87
C ALA A 33 2.23 3.17 6.49
N ASP A 34 3.00 2.86 5.47
CA ASP A 34 3.95 3.82 4.92
C ASP A 34 3.24 4.81 3.98
N GLN A 35 3.53 6.11 4.13
CA GLN A 35 3.46 7.01 2.99
C GLN A 35 4.67 6.77 2.12
N ALA A 36 4.49 6.74 0.80
CA ALA A 36 5.57 6.49 -0.13
C ALA A 36 5.52 7.46 -1.31
N ASN A 37 6.66 7.69 -1.94
CA ASN A 37 6.72 8.44 -3.19
C ASN A 37 7.69 7.78 -4.17
N ALA A 38 7.59 8.20 -5.43
CA ALA A 38 8.44 7.75 -6.51
C ALA A 38 8.72 8.96 -7.40
N VAL A 39 9.76 9.72 -7.01
CA VAL A 39 10.13 11.01 -7.60
C VAL A 39 11.57 10.98 -8.11
N PRO A 40 11.98 11.90 -9.01
CA PRO A 40 13.36 11.98 -9.46
C PRO A 40 14.35 12.08 -8.29
N GLU A 41 15.47 11.38 -8.41
CA GLU A 41 16.56 11.48 -7.43
C GLU A 41 17.02 12.95 -7.25
N GLY A 42 17.17 13.36 -6.00
CA GLY A 42 17.59 14.72 -5.62
C GLY A 42 16.54 15.81 -5.83
N SER A 43 15.32 15.49 -6.28
CA SER A 43 14.22 16.47 -6.37
C SER A 43 13.48 16.63 -5.05
N ASN A 44 12.94 17.82 -4.80
CA ASN A 44 11.99 18.03 -3.74
C ASN A 44 10.57 17.76 -4.25
N TRP A 45 9.97 16.67 -3.77
CA TRP A 45 8.63 16.22 -4.17
C TRP A 45 7.51 17.22 -3.87
N THR A 46 7.72 18.18 -2.95
CA THR A 46 6.73 19.21 -2.61
C THR A 46 6.78 20.46 -3.50
N THR A 47 7.96 20.80 -4.03
CA THR A 47 8.18 22.07 -4.74
C THR A 47 8.53 21.91 -6.21
N ASP A 48 9.11 20.78 -6.59
CA ASP A 48 9.71 20.61 -7.92
C ASP A 48 8.80 19.84 -8.88
N LEU A 49 7.68 19.32 -8.37
CA LEU A 49 6.68 18.58 -9.14
C LEU A 49 5.47 19.46 -9.44
N SER A 50 4.98 19.38 -10.67
CA SER A 50 3.76 20.07 -11.12
C SER A 50 2.76 19.09 -11.72
N GLU A 51 1.51 19.54 -11.91
CA GLU A 51 0.47 18.82 -12.67
C GLU A 51 0.11 17.42 -12.12
N ALA A 52 0.33 17.19 -10.82
CA ALA A 52 -0.14 15.99 -10.17
C ALA A 52 -1.69 15.93 -10.21
N ALA A 53 -2.22 14.78 -10.58
CA ALA A 53 -3.64 14.43 -10.58
C ALA A 53 -3.91 13.33 -9.53
N GLY A 54 -5.19 13.12 -9.22
CA GLY A 54 -5.65 12.08 -8.30
C GLY A 54 -6.26 12.61 -7.00
N PRO A 55 -6.40 11.76 -5.96
CA PRO A 55 -5.85 10.40 -5.92
C PRO A 55 -6.59 9.40 -6.81
N ASN A 56 -5.85 8.45 -7.40
CA ASN A 56 -6.41 7.19 -7.89
C ASN A 56 -6.38 6.13 -6.76
N TYR A 57 -7.08 5.01 -6.93
CA TYR A 57 -7.09 3.96 -5.92
C TYR A 57 -7.14 2.52 -6.46
N LYS A 58 -6.67 1.58 -5.63
CA LYS A 58 -6.84 0.13 -5.80
C LYS A 58 -7.16 -0.54 -4.48
N ASP A 59 -8.17 -1.42 -4.53
CA ASP A 59 -8.61 -2.20 -3.38
C ASP A 59 -7.86 -3.52 -3.33
N VAL A 60 -7.46 -3.90 -2.12
CA VAL A 60 -6.89 -5.18 -1.74
C VAL A 60 -7.79 -5.71 -0.64
N THR A 61 -8.42 -6.87 -0.86
CA THR A 61 -9.34 -7.46 0.12
C THR A 61 -8.78 -8.77 0.62
N TYR A 62 -8.48 -8.81 1.91
CA TYR A 62 -8.16 -10.02 2.66
C TYR A 62 -9.45 -10.68 3.15
N ARG A 63 -9.53 -12.00 3.01
CA ARG A 63 -10.63 -12.81 3.52
C ARG A 63 -10.10 -14.11 4.09
N SER A 64 -10.59 -14.45 5.27
CA SER A 64 -10.38 -15.74 5.90
C SER A 64 -11.67 -16.18 6.60
N SER A 65 -11.85 -17.49 6.67
CA SER A 65 -12.99 -18.12 7.34
C SER A 65 -12.45 -19.36 8.04
N TRP A 66 -12.89 -19.57 9.28
CA TRP A 66 -12.63 -20.81 10.00
C TRP A 66 -13.81 -21.17 10.90
N TYR A 67 -13.78 -22.42 11.32
CA TYR A 67 -14.86 -23.07 12.04
C TYR A 67 -14.44 -23.30 13.50
N ILE A 68 -15.19 -22.71 14.41
CA ILE A 68 -15.10 -22.97 15.83
C ILE A 68 -16.02 -24.15 16.12
N TRP A 69 -15.43 -25.34 16.24
CA TRP A 69 -16.17 -26.52 16.65
C TRP A 69 -16.50 -26.45 18.13
N ASN A 70 -17.79 -26.60 18.47
CA ASN A 70 -18.25 -26.69 19.84
C ASN A 70 -18.83 -28.09 20.11
N PRO A 71 -18.17 -28.93 20.93
CA PRO A 71 -18.69 -30.27 21.26
C PRO A 71 -20.06 -30.27 21.95
N PHE A 72 -20.49 -29.12 22.48
CA PHE A 72 -21.64 -29.01 23.37
C PHE A 72 -22.66 -27.95 22.91
N GLY A 73 -22.56 -27.45 21.68
CA GLY A 73 -23.43 -26.38 21.17
C GLY A 73 -23.46 -26.28 19.66
N GLU A 74 -23.96 -25.15 19.15
CA GLU A 74 -23.86 -24.83 17.72
C GLU A 74 -22.42 -24.47 17.38
N ASP A 75 -21.95 -24.99 16.25
CA ASP A 75 -20.69 -24.58 15.70
C ASP A 75 -20.78 -23.12 15.21
N HIS A 76 -19.69 -22.38 15.37
CA HIS A 76 -19.62 -20.99 14.96
C HIS A 76 -18.63 -20.82 13.81
N GLU A 77 -19.03 -20.12 12.76
CA GLU A 77 -18.11 -19.64 11.72
C GLU A 77 -17.63 -18.24 12.11
N SER A 78 -16.32 -18.02 12.10
CA SER A 78 -15.72 -16.70 12.21
C SER A 78 -15.18 -16.30 10.84
N ASN A 79 -15.67 -15.17 10.34
CA ASN A 79 -15.27 -14.61 9.06
C ASN A 79 -14.51 -13.31 9.30
N THR A 80 -13.31 -13.22 8.74
CA THR A 80 -12.57 -11.95 8.67
C THR A 80 -12.66 -11.41 7.26
N THR A 81 -13.00 -10.14 7.13
CA THR A 81 -12.95 -9.41 5.87
C THR A 81 -12.36 -8.03 6.11
N ILE A 82 -11.24 -7.76 5.43
CA ILE A 82 -10.53 -6.50 5.53
C ILE A 82 -10.32 -5.98 4.12
N THR A 83 -10.86 -4.81 3.81
CA THR A 83 -10.57 -4.12 2.55
C THR A 83 -9.65 -2.93 2.82
N MET A 84 -8.44 -3.06 2.33
CA MET A 84 -7.44 -2.00 2.29
C MET A 84 -7.52 -1.30 0.94
N ARG A 85 -7.47 0.03 0.95
CA ARG A 85 -7.44 0.85 -0.26
C ARG A 85 -6.10 1.54 -0.36
N VAL A 86 -5.36 1.23 -1.41
CA VAL A 86 -4.14 1.94 -1.79
C VAL A 86 -4.52 3.15 -2.61
N PHE A 87 -4.12 4.34 -2.17
CA PHE A 87 -4.30 5.60 -2.87
C PHE A 87 -2.97 6.14 -3.38
N TRP A 88 -2.99 6.85 -4.51
CA TRP A 88 -1.81 7.59 -4.96
C TRP A 88 -2.13 8.76 -5.88
N MET A 89 -1.30 9.80 -5.80
CA MET A 89 -1.25 10.87 -6.77
C MET A 89 -0.40 10.43 -7.97
N TYR A 90 -0.75 10.89 -9.16
CA TYR A 90 -0.12 10.45 -10.41
C TYR A 90 -0.01 11.61 -11.41
N GLY A 91 0.65 11.36 -12.54
CA GLY A 91 0.79 12.30 -13.65
C GLY A 91 1.79 13.42 -13.43
N ALA A 92 2.38 13.50 -12.24
CA ALA A 92 3.25 14.61 -11.84
C ALA A 92 4.46 14.74 -12.77
N LYS A 93 4.81 15.99 -13.10
CA LYS A 93 5.91 16.35 -14.00
C LYS A 93 7.05 16.95 -13.20
N TYR A 94 8.27 16.58 -13.56
CA TYR A 94 9.48 17.27 -13.10
C TYR A 94 10.05 18.07 -14.26
N ARG A 95 10.15 19.40 -14.09
CA ARG A 95 10.64 20.33 -15.12
C ARG A 95 9.94 20.14 -16.49
N GLY A 96 8.63 19.86 -16.46
CA GLY A 96 7.79 19.67 -17.65
C GLY A 96 7.82 18.26 -18.27
N GLY A 97 8.55 17.30 -17.68
CA GLY A 97 8.70 15.94 -18.21
C GLY A 97 8.38 14.83 -17.22
N GLY A 98 8.13 13.62 -17.76
CA GLY A 98 7.93 12.39 -17.00
C GLY A 98 6.52 12.17 -16.46
N ALA A 99 6.36 11.15 -15.63
CA ALA A 99 5.14 10.85 -14.88
C ALA A 99 5.54 10.21 -13.55
N PHE A 100 5.42 10.96 -12.46
CA PHE A 100 5.89 10.59 -11.12
C PHE A 100 4.74 10.38 -10.15
N ILE A 101 5.05 9.77 -8.99
CA ILE A 101 4.11 9.54 -7.89
C ILE A 101 4.58 10.43 -6.72
N PRO A 102 3.97 11.62 -6.52
CA PRO A 102 4.35 12.51 -5.41
C PRO A 102 4.07 11.91 -4.03
N THR A 103 2.98 11.14 -3.93
CA THR A 103 2.55 10.49 -2.69
C THR A 103 1.64 9.30 -2.99
N ALA A 104 1.79 8.25 -2.20
CA ALA A 104 0.96 7.07 -2.11
C ALA A 104 0.76 6.70 -0.64
N TRP A 105 -0.40 6.17 -0.28
CA TRP A 105 -0.73 5.74 1.07
C TRP A 105 -1.77 4.63 1.05
N VAL A 106 -1.97 3.97 2.19
CA VAL A 106 -2.97 2.92 2.37
C VAL A 106 -3.92 3.31 3.48
N ASP A 107 -5.20 3.01 3.29
CA ASP A 107 -6.25 3.18 4.31
C ASP A 107 -7.09 1.92 4.42
N ILE A 108 -7.74 1.70 5.56
CA ILE A 108 -8.73 0.63 5.73
C ILE A 108 -10.12 1.20 5.47
N VAL A 109 -10.75 0.73 4.39
CA VAL A 109 -12.10 1.18 4.00
C VAL A 109 -13.20 0.23 4.44
N HIS A 110 -12.84 -1.00 4.84
CA HIS A 110 -13.73 -1.96 5.46
C HIS A 110 -12.97 -2.85 6.44
N LEU A 111 -13.54 -3.03 7.64
CA LEU A 111 -12.94 -3.82 8.72
C LEU A 111 -13.99 -4.66 9.45
N ASP A 112 -13.93 -5.95 9.21
CA ASP A 112 -14.58 -6.99 9.99
C ASP A 112 -13.51 -8.00 10.42
N PRO A 113 -12.94 -7.88 11.64
CA PRO A 113 -11.76 -8.65 12.04
C PRO A 113 -12.09 -10.08 12.48
N GLY A 114 -13.34 -10.54 12.36
CA GLY A 114 -13.77 -11.81 12.93
C GLY A 114 -13.78 -11.79 14.47
N TYR A 115 -14.13 -12.93 15.07
CA TYR A 115 -14.26 -13.06 16.52
C TYR A 115 -12.90 -13.32 17.18
N ASN A 116 -12.49 -12.39 18.06
CA ASN A 116 -11.33 -12.53 18.96
C ASN A 116 -10.03 -12.90 18.22
N ASN A 117 -9.74 -12.17 17.15
CA ASN A 117 -8.47 -12.26 16.41
C ASN A 117 -7.61 -11.03 16.67
N ASP A 118 -6.31 -11.25 16.60
CA ASP A 118 -5.33 -10.17 16.51
C ASP A 118 -4.89 -10.04 15.04
N ILE A 119 -5.14 -8.86 14.46
CA ILE A 119 -4.82 -8.56 13.06
C ILE A 119 -3.68 -7.56 13.02
N ASP A 120 -2.60 -7.93 12.35
CA ASP A 120 -1.47 -7.05 12.08
C ASP A 120 -1.29 -6.80 10.59
N ILE A 121 -1.48 -5.55 10.17
CA ILE A 121 -1.31 -5.12 8.78
C ILE A 121 -0.01 -4.31 8.66
N HIS A 122 0.90 -4.80 7.84
CA HIS A 122 2.19 -4.18 7.58
C HIS A 122 2.29 -3.79 6.10
N VAL A 123 2.40 -2.49 5.84
CA VAL A 123 2.64 -1.97 4.49
C VAL A 123 4.08 -1.53 4.37
N THR A 124 4.76 -1.98 3.33
CA THR A 124 6.13 -1.58 3.03
C THR A 124 6.25 -1.12 1.59
N ALA A 125 6.91 0.02 1.39
CA ALA A 125 7.25 0.49 0.06
C ALA A 125 8.60 -0.10 -0.41
N GLY A 126 8.57 -0.73 -1.57
CA GLY A 126 9.78 -1.23 -2.23
C GLY A 126 10.58 -0.12 -2.92
N GLN A 127 11.65 -0.52 -3.60
CA GLN A 127 12.50 0.41 -4.36
C GLN A 127 11.77 0.85 -5.63
N PRO A 128 11.58 2.17 -5.85
CA PRO A 128 10.99 2.65 -7.09
C PRO A 128 11.91 2.41 -8.29
N SER A 129 11.31 2.39 -9.49
CA SER A 129 12.05 2.22 -10.74
C SER A 129 11.49 3.10 -11.86
N ASN A 130 12.28 3.29 -12.92
CA ASN A 130 11.83 3.92 -14.16
C ASN A 130 11.45 2.83 -15.18
N VAL A 131 10.18 2.75 -15.55
CA VAL A 131 9.68 1.82 -16.59
C VAL A 131 9.42 2.53 -17.93
N GLY A 132 9.67 3.82 -18.00
CA GLY A 132 9.62 4.63 -19.21
C GLY A 132 10.97 4.71 -19.90
N THR A 133 11.28 5.89 -20.46
CA THR A 133 12.59 6.16 -21.07
C THR A 133 13.38 7.19 -20.25
N GLU A 134 14.64 7.45 -20.62
CA GLU A 134 15.44 8.51 -19.98
C GLU A 134 14.82 9.91 -20.16
N THR A 135 14.15 10.16 -21.29
CA THR A 135 13.57 11.48 -21.63
C THR A 135 12.09 11.61 -21.31
N ALA A 136 11.41 10.47 -21.12
CA ALA A 136 10.03 10.39 -20.66
C ALA A 136 9.93 9.32 -19.57
N PRO A 137 10.50 9.58 -18.37
CA PRO A 137 10.51 8.63 -17.28
C PRO A 137 9.09 8.38 -16.77
N ILE A 138 8.81 7.13 -16.42
CA ILE A 138 7.55 6.72 -15.79
C ILE A 138 7.94 6.01 -14.50
N ALA A 139 7.55 6.59 -13.37
CA ALA A 139 7.78 5.97 -12.07
C ALA A 139 6.93 4.70 -11.91
N ALA A 140 7.54 3.63 -11.40
CA ALA A 140 6.87 2.45 -10.89
C ALA A 140 7.25 2.25 -9.42
N LEU A 141 6.26 2.02 -8.56
CA LEU A 141 6.41 1.87 -7.12
C LEU A 141 5.70 0.60 -6.66
N PRO A 142 6.43 -0.46 -6.29
CA PRO A 142 5.85 -1.63 -5.64
C PRO A 142 5.57 -1.32 -4.16
N LEU A 143 4.36 -1.66 -3.71
CA LEU A 143 3.98 -1.71 -2.30
C LEU A 143 3.67 -3.16 -1.93
N SER A 144 4.17 -3.63 -0.79
CA SER A 144 3.82 -4.92 -0.23
C SER A 144 2.95 -4.72 1.00
N ILE A 145 1.78 -5.35 1.02
CA ILE A 145 0.82 -5.31 2.12
C ILE A 145 0.72 -6.72 2.69
N THR A 146 1.24 -6.91 3.90
CA THR A 146 1.15 -8.19 4.60
C THR A 146 0.08 -8.08 5.68
N VAL A 147 -0.91 -8.96 5.62
CA VAL A 147 -1.89 -9.15 6.68
C VAL A 147 -1.49 -10.41 7.45
N LYS A 148 -1.30 -10.28 8.75
CA LYS A 148 -1.21 -11.40 9.68
C LYS A 148 -2.46 -11.41 10.53
N GLU A 149 -2.99 -12.60 10.73
CA GLU A 149 -4.14 -12.88 11.56
C GLU A 149 -3.74 -13.98 12.52
N ASP A 150 -3.63 -13.62 13.79
CA ASP A 150 -3.43 -14.56 14.88
C ASP A 150 -4.81 -14.92 15.44
N SER A 151 -5.18 -16.19 15.31
CA SER A 151 -6.48 -16.68 15.75
C SER A 151 -6.41 -17.14 17.19
N MET A 152 -7.50 -16.96 17.95
CA MET A 152 -7.64 -17.62 19.25
C MET A 152 -7.67 -19.17 19.14
N ILE A 153 -7.89 -19.73 17.96
CA ILE A 153 -7.89 -21.18 17.73
C ILE A 153 -6.48 -21.64 17.34
N PRO A 154 -5.84 -22.52 18.14
CA PRO A 154 -4.49 -22.99 17.85
C PRO A 154 -4.36 -23.59 16.45
N GLY A 155 -3.39 -23.10 15.67
CA GLY A 155 -3.09 -23.60 14.34
C GLY A 155 -4.01 -23.09 13.23
N GLN A 156 -4.73 -21.98 13.47
CA GLN A 156 -5.54 -21.28 12.47
C GLN A 156 -4.97 -19.89 12.12
N ASP A 157 -3.71 -19.63 12.47
CA ASP A 157 -3.05 -18.37 12.13
C ASP A 157 -2.85 -18.28 10.62
N ASN A 158 -3.11 -17.11 10.06
CA ASN A 158 -2.99 -16.85 8.63
C ASN A 158 -2.04 -15.69 8.37
N GLN A 159 -1.31 -15.79 7.26
CA GLN A 159 -0.52 -14.69 6.74
C GLN A 159 -0.64 -14.64 5.22
N GLU A 160 -0.98 -13.48 4.69
CA GLU A 160 -1.03 -13.25 3.24
C GLU A 160 -0.33 -11.94 2.89
N THR A 161 0.43 -11.96 1.79
CA THR A 161 1.13 -10.78 1.28
C THR A 161 0.64 -10.45 -0.13
N TYR A 162 0.09 -9.26 -0.27
CA TYR A 162 -0.31 -8.70 -1.55
C TYR A 162 0.75 -7.71 -2.04
N THR A 163 1.06 -7.75 -3.33
CA THR A 163 1.91 -6.73 -3.97
C THR A 163 1.04 -5.83 -4.83
N VAL A 164 1.12 -4.52 -4.64
CA VAL A 164 0.46 -3.51 -5.46
C VAL A 164 1.52 -2.72 -6.21
N MET A 165 1.53 -2.82 -7.54
CA MET A 165 2.38 -2.00 -8.39
C MET A 165 1.64 -0.74 -8.81
N LEU A 166 2.19 0.42 -8.43
CA LEU A 166 1.68 1.73 -8.77
C LEU A 166 2.52 2.36 -9.88
N TYR A 167 1.87 3.00 -10.85
CA TYR A 167 2.56 3.70 -11.93
C TYR A 167 2.23 5.19 -11.89
N GLY A 168 3.24 6.02 -12.18
CA GLY A 168 3.11 7.47 -12.27
C GLY A 168 2.17 7.93 -13.39
N THR A 169 1.71 7.05 -14.29
CA THR A 169 0.65 7.34 -15.26
C THR A 169 -0.76 7.27 -14.66
N GLY A 170 -0.90 6.76 -13.44
CA GLY A 170 -2.20 6.52 -12.79
C GLY A 170 -2.70 5.09 -12.95
N HIS A 171 -1.96 4.19 -13.61
CA HIS A 171 -2.29 2.76 -13.58
C HIS A 171 -1.85 2.11 -12.26
N GLY A 172 -2.61 1.13 -11.78
CA GLY A 172 -2.26 0.34 -10.61
C GLY A 172 -2.70 -1.11 -10.79
N GLN A 173 -1.87 -2.06 -10.37
CA GLN A 173 -2.11 -3.49 -10.51
C GLN A 173 -1.84 -4.22 -9.19
N VAL A 174 -2.73 -5.14 -8.82
CA VAL A 174 -2.60 -5.97 -7.61
C VAL A 174 -2.16 -7.38 -8.04
N TYR A 175 -1.24 -7.95 -7.28
CA TYR A 175 -0.80 -9.33 -7.34
C TYR A 175 -1.05 -9.96 -5.96
N GLY A 176 -1.71 -11.12 -5.94
CA GLY A 176 -1.90 -11.96 -4.77
C GLY A 176 -1.31 -13.34 -5.05
#